data_AF-A0A7W0G2C3-F1
#
_entry.id   AF-A0A7W0G2C3-F1
#
_cell.length_a   1.000
_cell.length_b   1.000
_cell.length_c   1.000
_cell.angle_alpha   90.00
_cell.angle_beta   90.00
_cell.angle_gamma   90.00
#
_symmetry.space_group_name_H-M   'P 1'
#
loop_
_entity.id
_entity.type
_entity.pdbx_description
1 polymer ?
#
loop_
_entity_poly.entity_id
_entity_poly.type
_entity_poly.pdbx_seq_one_letter_code
_entity_poly.pdbx_strand_id
1 'polypeptide(L)'
;MRRKTFFSVLPLLVFLAPAMPHLPFFGGLSVTLFAERQPAAASRRESAALDSMQARLRAAKRMLEREAPESTDFVTLAVEDAADSRIHLLKLAKTAFLSKDAEVLAKSSLGKTFKLRAIRPNYVNTAVRVTDEAGRELQPLLVQYPVEKDGALKEVAYYSSAHPAIHSPALVSSGGKYVRRSLDNAAARLAAKGKKISPDIVDVAERLCVVEHTDHKRFETEERASLYDEIYTLYALNSGDTYRFSVSSAGAGGMVQMIPPTYEAMRVMHPSVGLNPNFVEGMRDHGNALEAMLLYMQGTWDVLLRSEQVRRALEEKTATQAELLAAGYNSNPIRLPRYLERGGDDWRTLIPEETKMYLRIYASIESLVD
;
A
#
# COMPACT_ATOMS: atom_id res chain seq x y z
N MET A 1 24.74 -20.41 -20.25
CA MET A 1 23.75 -21.45 -19.91
C MET A 1 22.86 -20.92 -18.76
N ARG A 2 21.81 -20.16 -19.08
CA ARG A 2 20.89 -19.57 -18.08
C ARG A 2 19.51 -20.20 -18.31
N ARG A 3 19.03 -21.00 -17.34
CA ARG A 3 17.69 -21.58 -17.37
C ARG A 3 16.67 -20.48 -17.07
N LYS A 4 15.82 -20.19 -18.07
CA LYS A 4 14.57 -19.45 -17.90
C LYS A 4 13.50 -20.45 -17.49
N THR A 5 12.99 -20.37 -16.28
CA THR A 5 11.78 -21.07 -15.85
C THR A 5 10.58 -20.24 -16.26
N PHE A 6 9.90 -20.67 -17.32
CA PHE A 6 8.56 -20.20 -17.67
C PHE A 6 7.54 -20.91 -16.77
N PHE A 7 6.71 -20.15 -16.06
CA PHE A 7 5.45 -20.69 -15.55
C PHE A 7 4.33 -20.24 -16.48
N SER A 8 3.80 -21.22 -17.21
CA SER A 8 2.57 -21.12 -18.01
C SER A 8 1.37 -21.22 -17.06
N VAL A 9 0.44 -20.27 -17.14
CA VAL A 9 -0.88 -20.39 -16.54
C VAL A 9 -1.91 -20.10 -17.62
N LEU A 10 -2.53 -21.17 -18.12
CA LEU A 10 -3.71 -21.14 -18.96
C LEU A 10 -4.95 -20.92 -18.05
N PRO A 11 -5.88 -19.99 -18.35
CA PRO A 11 -7.14 -19.94 -17.64
C PRO A 11 -8.18 -20.82 -18.36
N LEU A 12 -8.65 -21.87 -17.68
CA LEU A 12 -9.83 -22.64 -18.09
C LEU A 12 -11.06 -22.01 -17.42
N LEU A 13 -11.93 -21.40 -18.23
CA LEU A 13 -13.23 -20.85 -17.82
C LEU A 13 -14.28 -21.98 -17.81
N VAL A 14 -14.95 -22.19 -16.67
CA VAL A 14 -16.21 -22.96 -16.62
C VAL A 14 -17.19 -22.24 -15.69
N PHE A 15 -18.32 -21.84 -16.26
CA PHE A 15 -19.49 -21.24 -15.61
C PHE A 15 -20.39 -22.32 -14.99
N LEU A 16 -21.06 -22.00 -13.88
CA LEU A 16 -22.43 -22.47 -13.55
C LEU A 16 -22.98 -21.69 -12.33
N ALA A 17 -24.16 -21.08 -12.47
CA ALA A 17 -25.04 -20.57 -11.41
C ALA A 17 -26.19 -21.58 -11.19
N PRO A 18 -26.87 -21.68 -10.02
CA PRO A 18 -27.92 -20.71 -9.64
C PRO A 18 -28.23 -20.50 -8.12
N ALA A 19 -29.00 -19.43 -7.85
CA ALA A 19 -30.07 -19.13 -6.85
C ALA A 19 -30.05 -19.58 -5.35
N MET A 20 -30.06 -18.56 -4.44
CA MET A 20 -30.84 -18.28 -3.17
C MET A 20 -31.52 -19.42 -2.37
N PRO A 21 -31.67 -19.39 -1.01
CA PRO A 21 -32.19 -18.26 -0.21
C PRO A 21 -31.62 -18.03 1.23
N HIS A 22 -32.12 -16.96 1.85
CA HIS A 22 -31.77 -16.34 3.14
C HIS A 22 -32.06 -17.15 4.41
N LEU A 23 -31.21 -16.98 5.43
CA LEU A 23 -31.49 -17.29 6.86
C LEU A 23 -30.93 -16.18 7.79
N PRO A 24 -31.44 -16.06 9.04
CA PRO A 24 -31.45 -14.81 9.80
C PRO A 24 -30.27 -14.62 10.76
N PHE A 25 -29.97 -13.35 10.99
CA PHE A 25 -29.02 -12.80 11.96
C PHE A 25 -29.49 -13.01 13.41
N PHE A 26 -28.67 -13.63 14.25
CA PHE A 26 -28.57 -13.38 15.70
C PHE A 26 -27.22 -12.67 15.90
N GLY A 27 -27.00 -11.67 16.75
CA GLY A 27 -27.64 -11.23 17.98
C GLY A 27 -26.47 -10.69 18.81
N GLY A 28 -26.42 -9.39 19.03
CA GLY A 28 -25.21 -8.66 19.40
C GLY A 28 -24.72 -8.90 20.84
N LEU A 29 -23.39 -8.81 20.98
CA LEU A 29 -22.72 -8.58 22.25
C LEU A 29 -21.92 -7.27 22.12
N SER A 30 -22.42 -6.21 22.76
CA SER A 30 -21.68 -4.97 22.95
C SER A 30 -20.53 -5.22 23.92
N VAL A 31 -19.31 -5.23 23.40
CA VAL A 31 -18.10 -5.10 24.21
C VAL A 31 -17.84 -3.61 24.41
N THR A 32 -18.02 -3.15 25.65
CA THR A 32 -17.65 -1.81 26.06
C THR A 32 -16.13 -1.72 26.14
N LEU A 33 -15.49 -1.27 25.06
CA LEU A 33 -14.06 -0.98 25.03
C LEU A 33 -13.76 0.23 25.93
N PHE A 34 -12.99 -0.01 26.99
CA PHE A 34 -12.35 1.05 27.76
C PHE A 34 -11.24 1.67 26.89
N ALA A 35 -11.59 2.72 26.15
CA ALA A 35 -10.61 3.56 25.48
C ALA A 35 -9.83 4.35 26.55
N GLU A 36 -8.57 3.98 26.74
CA GLU A 36 -7.62 4.73 27.54
C GLU A 36 -7.51 6.16 26.99
N ARG A 37 -7.97 7.15 27.76
CA ARG A 37 -7.99 8.56 27.33
C ARG A 37 -6.55 9.08 27.25
N GLN A 38 -5.98 9.13 26.04
CA GLN A 38 -4.82 9.95 25.78
C GLN A 38 -5.08 11.41 26.22
N PRO A 39 -4.13 12.08 26.88
CA PRO A 39 -4.32 13.44 27.37
C PRO A 39 -4.52 14.41 26.21
N ALA A 40 -5.61 15.19 26.25
CA ALA A 40 -6.04 16.09 25.17
C ALA A 40 -4.97 17.09 24.67
N ALA A 41 -3.96 17.40 25.49
CA ALA A 41 -2.86 18.27 25.10
C ALA A 41 -1.86 17.61 24.13
N ALA A 42 -1.62 16.30 24.25
CA ALA A 42 -0.75 15.54 23.34
C ALA A 42 -1.39 15.45 21.95
N SER A 43 -2.68 15.10 21.91
CA SER A 43 -3.48 15.04 20.68
C SER A 43 -3.51 16.38 19.91
N ARG A 44 -3.61 17.53 20.61
CA ARG A 44 -3.57 18.85 19.96
C ARG A 44 -2.20 19.16 19.33
N ARG A 45 -1.10 18.79 20.01
CA ARG A 45 0.26 19.02 19.48
C ARG A 45 0.53 18.17 18.25
N GLU A 46 0.11 16.91 18.28
CA GLU A 46 0.22 15.99 17.15
C GLU A 46 -0.57 16.48 15.93
N SER A 47 -1.81 16.94 16.14
CA SER A 47 -2.60 17.55 15.06
C SER A 47 -1.90 18.76 14.45
N ALA A 48 -1.38 19.67 15.28
CA ALA A 48 -0.67 20.85 14.79
C ALA A 48 0.61 20.51 14.01
N ALA A 49 1.34 19.46 14.43
CA ALA A 49 2.53 18.99 13.73
C ALA A 49 2.17 18.41 12.35
N LEU A 50 1.10 17.61 12.27
CA LEU A 50 0.58 17.08 11.01
C LEU A 50 0.14 18.19 10.07
N ASP A 51 -0.63 19.17 10.56
CA ASP A 51 -1.09 20.31 9.78
C ASP A 51 0.08 21.14 9.25
N SER A 52 1.11 21.35 10.09
CA SER A 52 2.35 22.02 9.68
C SER A 52 3.08 21.25 8.58
N MET A 53 3.24 19.93 8.72
CA MET A 53 3.89 19.09 7.71
C MET A 53 3.13 19.13 6.38
N GLN A 54 1.80 18.98 6.41
CA GLN A 54 0.99 19.08 5.20
C GLN A 54 1.07 20.46 4.54
N ALA A 55 1.13 21.54 5.33
CA ALA A 55 1.32 22.89 4.80
C ALA A 55 2.67 23.03 4.09
N ARG A 56 3.75 22.46 4.65
CA ARG A 56 5.09 22.44 4.05
C ARG A 56 5.12 21.62 2.75
N LEU A 57 4.52 20.43 2.74
CA LEU A 57 4.41 19.60 1.53
C LEU A 57 3.64 20.33 0.42
N ARG A 58 2.53 21.00 0.75
CA ARG A 58 1.78 21.83 -0.21
C ARG A 58 2.62 23.01 -0.73
N ALA A 59 3.41 23.65 0.13
CA ALA A 59 4.31 24.73 -0.28
C ALA A 59 5.42 24.22 -1.21
N ALA A 60 6.07 23.12 -0.85
CA ALA A 60 7.08 22.45 -1.67
C ALA A 60 6.52 22.05 -3.04
N LYS A 61 5.33 21.44 -3.08
CA LYS A 61 4.66 21.07 -4.34
C LYS A 61 4.43 22.28 -5.24
N ARG A 62 3.86 23.38 -4.70
CA ARG A 62 3.65 24.61 -5.47
C ARG A 62 4.94 25.22 -6.01
N MET A 63 6.05 25.11 -5.28
CA MET A 63 7.36 25.58 -5.77
C MET A 63 7.85 24.71 -6.92
N LEU A 64 7.79 23.39 -6.78
CA LEU A 64 8.20 22.45 -7.83
C LEU A 64 7.30 22.53 -9.08
N GLU A 65 6.00 22.77 -8.93
CA GLU A 65 5.08 22.94 -10.07
C GLU A 65 5.37 24.19 -10.91
N ARG A 66 6.04 25.20 -10.35
CA ARG A 66 6.48 26.39 -11.10
C ARG A 66 7.71 26.13 -11.96
N GLU A 67 8.49 25.12 -11.61
CA GLU A 67 9.68 24.69 -12.36
C GLU A 67 9.33 23.44 -13.17
N ALA A 68 8.83 23.63 -14.39
CA ALA A 68 8.58 22.50 -15.28
C ALA A 68 9.88 21.73 -15.53
N PRO A 69 9.87 20.38 -15.51
CA PRO A 69 11.08 19.62 -15.75
C PRO A 69 11.52 19.82 -17.20
N GLU A 70 12.75 20.29 -17.38
CA GLU A 70 13.36 20.54 -18.69
C GLU A 70 13.65 19.24 -19.46
N SER A 71 13.83 18.12 -18.75
CA SER A 71 14.11 16.80 -19.32
C SER A 71 13.75 15.68 -18.35
N THR A 72 13.74 14.44 -18.84
CA THR A 72 13.49 13.24 -18.03
C THR A 72 14.73 12.73 -17.28
N ASP A 73 15.91 13.28 -17.58
CA ASP A 73 17.20 12.87 -17.01
C ASP A 73 17.45 13.40 -15.60
N PHE A 74 16.66 14.35 -15.13
CA PHE A 74 16.83 14.99 -13.83
C PHE A 74 15.61 14.79 -12.95
N VAL A 75 15.84 14.85 -11.65
CA VAL A 75 14.79 15.04 -10.65
C VAL A 75 15.08 16.33 -9.89
N THR A 76 14.03 16.93 -9.33
CA THR A 76 14.16 18.11 -8.47
C THR A 76 13.63 17.77 -7.09
N LEU A 77 14.45 17.96 -6.05
CA LEU A 77 14.08 17.73 -4.67
C LEU A 77 13.79 19.06 -3.97
N ALA A 78 12.65 19.14 -3.30
CA ALA A 78 12.37 20.18 -2.33
C ALA A 78 12.84 19.71 -0.95
N VAL A 79 13.72 20.49 -0.33
CA VAL A 79 14.27 20.24 1.01
C VAL A 79 14.11 21.49 1.87
N GLU A 80 13.81 21.33 3.15
CA GLU A 80 13.64 22.44 4.09
C GLU A 80 14.84 22.54 5.04
N ASP A 81 15.36 23.77 5.20
CA ASP A 81 16.35 24.10 6.23
C ASP A 81 15.61 24.45 7.53
N ALA A 82 15.73 23.61 8.56
CA ALA A 82 15.03 23.81 9.82
C ALA A 82 15.44 25.11 10.56
N ALA A 83 16.61 25.68 10.24
CA ALA A 83 17.09 26.89 10.89
C ALA A 83 16.31 28.15 10.47
N ASP A 84 15.82 28.19 9.24
CA ASP A 84 15.14 29.37 8.68
C ASP A 84 13.80 29.04 7.98
N SER A 85 13.40 27.76 7.99
CA SER A 85 12.17 27.26 7.36
C SER A 85 12.07 27.56 5.85
N ARG A 86 13.20 27.81 5.18
CA ARG A 86 13.21 28.01 3.72
C ARG A 86 13.30 26.68 2.99
N ILE A 87 12.55 26.60 1.91
CA ILE A 87 12.60 25.46 0.99
C ILE A 87 13.63 25.75 -0.11
N HIS A 88 14.59 24.84 -0.22
CA HIS A 88 15.60 24.80 -1.27
C HIS A 88 15.20 23.77 -2.32
N LEU A 89 15.35 24.12 -3.61
CA LEU A 89 15.18 23.17 -4.70
C LEU A 89 16.54 22.69 -5.18
N LEU A 90 16.73 21.38 -5.21
CA LEU A 90 17.97 20.71 -5.63
C LEU A 90 17.70 19.91 -6.89
N LYS A 91 18.32 20.29 -8.01
CA LYS A 91 18.27 19.52 -9.26
C LYS A 91 19.45 18.55 -9.32
N LEU A 92 19.17 17.30 -9.63
CA LEU A 92 20.18 16.24 -9.68
C LEU A 92 19.88 15.24 -10.80
N ALA A 93 20.95 14.64 -11.33
CA ALA A 93 20.81 13.58 -12.32
C ALA A 93 20.04 12.40 -11.71
N LYS A 94 19.04 11.90 -12.44
CA LYS A 94 18.22 10.77 -12.03
C LYS A 94 19.05 9.51 -11.83
N THR A 95 20.10 9.31 -12.61
CA THR A 95 21.05 8.19 -12.44
C THR A 95 21.74 8.22 -11.07
N ALA A 96 22.14 9.40 -10.60
CA ALA A 96 22.74 9.56 -9.27
C ALA A 96 21.69 9.37 -8.16
N PHE A 97 20.47 9.92 -8.34
CA PHE A 97 19.37 9.72 -7.41
C PHE A 97 19.01 8.23 -7.23
N LEU A 98 19.10 7.44 -8.30
CA LEU A 98 18.78 6.01 -8.29
C LEU A 98 19.97 5.10 -7.99
N SER A 99 21.15 5.66 -7.70
CA SER A 99 22.34 4.88 -7.37
C SER A 99 22.53 4.83 -5.85
N LYS A 100 22.54 3.62 -5.29
CA LYS A 100 22.70 3.43 -3.85
C LYS A 100 24.01 4.05 -3.39
N ASP A 101 23.96 4.79 -2.28
CA ASP A 101 25.11 5.47 -1.66
C ASP A 101 25.80 6.52 -2.55
N ALA A 102 25.21 6.89 -3.70
CA ALA A 102 25.74 7.98 -4.50
C ALA A 102 25.70 9.29 -3.73
N GLU A 103 26.82 9.99 -3.71
CA GLU A 103 26.97 11.31 -3.09
C GLU A 103 27.08 12.38 -4.18
N VAL A 104 26.26 13.43 -4.07
CA VAL A 104 26.19 14.52 -5.05
C VAL A 104 26.24 15.84 -4.31
N LEU A 105 27.09 16.76 -4.78
CA LEU A 105 27.01 18.17 -4.39
C LEU A 105 26.03 18.88 -5.33
N ALA A 106 24.98 19.48 -4.77
CA ALA A 106 23.96 20.19 -5.51
C ALA A 106 23.86 21.64 -5.01
N LYS A 107 23.95 22.59 -5.95
CA LYS A 107 23.63 24.00 -5.67
C LYS A 107 22.12 24.18 -5.72
N SER A 108 21.56 24.75 -4.66
CA SER A 108 20.12 25.01 -4.56
C SER A 108 19.68 26.23 -5.34
N SER A 109 18.37 26.33 -5.57
CA SER A 109 17.71 27.53 -6.12
C SER A 109 17.98 28.82 -5.33
N LEU A 110 18.41 28.73 -4.06
CA LEU A 110 18.79 29.88 -3.23
C LEU A 110 20.32 30.10 -3.13
N GLY A 111 21.10 29.42 -3.97
CA GLY A 111 22.54 29.60 -4.08
C GLY A 111 23.40 28.85 -3.06
N LYS A 112 22.82 28.25 -2.01
CA LYS A 112 23.53 27.37 -1.07
C LYS A 112 23.88 26.02 -1.70
N THR A 113 25.03 25.46 -1.35
CA THR A 113 25.44 24.11 -1.75
C THR A 113 25.08 23.11 -0.66
N PHE A 114 24.56 21.95 -1.07
CA PHE A 114 24.23 20.85 -0.18
C PHE A 114 24.85 19.55 -0.69
N LYS A 115 25.20 18.66 0.24
CA LYS A 115 25.58 17.29 -0.03
C LYS A 115 24.34 16.40 0.08
N LEU A 116 24.03 15.67 -0.98
CA LEU A 116 22.96 14.68 -1.01
C LEU A 116 23.56 13.28 -1.06
N ARG A 117 22.98 12.34 -0.31
CA ARG A 117 23.27 10.90 -0.40
C ARG A 117 21.98 10.11 -0.61
N ALA A 118 21.94 9.27 -1.64
CA ALA A 118 20.84 8.32 -1.84
C ALA A 118 20.98 7.13 -0.87
N ILE A 119 20.01 6.96 0.03
CA ILE A 119 20.03 5.91 1.06
C ILE A 119 19.43 4.63 0.49
N ARG A 120 18.24 4.75 -0.09
CA ARG A 120 17.46 3.62 -0.59
C ARG A 120 16.79 4.00 -1.92
N PRO A 121 17.46 3.74 -3.05
CA PRO A 121 16.90 3.97 -4.37
C PRO A 121 15.61 3.18 -4.58
N ASN A 122 14.54 3.88 -4.95
CA ASN A 122 13.23 3.30 -5.27
C ASN A 122 12.37 4.29 -6.07
N TYR A 123 12.84 4.68 -7.26
CA TYR A 123 12.12 5.60 -8.16
C TYR A 123 11.62 6.85 -7.41
N VAL A 124 10.32 7.14 -7.46
CA VAL A 124 9.68 8.28 -6.79
C VAL A 124 9.78 8.21 -5.25
N ASN A 125 9.92 7.01 -4.69
CA ASN A 125 10.01 6.74 -3.25
C ASN A 125 11.47 6.59 -2.77
N THR A 126 12.43 7.12 -3.52
CA THR A 126 13.83 7.07 -3.12
C THR A 126 14.06 7.90 -1.85
N ALA A 127 14.57 7.27 -0.81
CA ALA A 127 14.97 7.96 0.42
C ALA A 127 16.37 8.58 0.26
N VAL A 128 16.51 9.85 0.64
CA VAL A 128 17.76 10.61 0.55
C VAL A 128 18.08 11.31 1.85
N ARG A 129 19.38 11.46 2.15
CA ARG A 129 19.89 12.32 3.22
C ARG A 129 20.50 13.57 2.60
N VAL A 130 20.18 14.74 3.14
CA VAL A 130 20.69 16.03 2.62
C VAL A 130 21.33 16.79 3.76
N THR A 131 22.58 17.24 3.58
CA THR A 131 23.32 18.00 4.59
C THR A 131 23.92 19.27 4.01
N ASP A 132 24.05 20.30 4.84
CA ASP A 132 24.85 21.49 4.51
C ASP A 132 26.35 21.26 4.70
N GLU A 133 27.15 22.30 4.46
CA GLU A 133 28.62 22.28 4.62
C GLU A 133 29.06 22.07 6.08
N ALA A 134 28.22 22.44 7.04
CA ALA A 134 28.44 22.21 8.47
C ALA A 134 27.99 20.80 8.91
N GLY A 135 27.49 19.98 7.99
CA GLY A 135 26.98 18.63 8.27
C GLY A 135 25.60 18.60 8.92
N ARG A 136 24.88 19.73 8.99
CA ARG A 136 23.52 19.77 9.52
C ARG A 136 22.56 19.18 8.50
N GLU A 137 21.66 18.32 8.96
CA GLU A 137 20.65 17.69 8.09
C GLU A 137 19.52 18.64 7.73
N LEU A 138 19.11 18.60 6.47
CA LEU A 138 17.90 19.24 5.96
C LEU A 138 16.80 18.19 5.84
N GLN A 139 15.57 18.65 5.90
CA GLN A 139 14.39 17.80 5.81
C GLN A 139 13.97 17.61 4.35
N PRO A 140 14.08 16.40 3.76
CA PRO A 140 13.49 16.14 2.45
C PRO A 140 11.96 16.20 2.55
N LEU A 141 11.32 16.94 1.63
CA LEU A 141 9.88 17.12 1.60
C LEU A 141 9.23 16.41 0.41
N LEU A 142 9.72 16.67 -0.80
CA LEU A 142 9.07 16.18 -2.02
C LEU A 142 10.09 16.02 -3.15
N VAL A 143 9.94 14.98 -3.96
CA VAL A 143 10.60 14.85 -5.26
C VAL A 143 9.62 15.19 -6.36
N GLN A 144 10.06 16.05 -7.30
CA GLN A 144 9.51 16.14 -8.63
C GLN A 144 10.26 15.14 -9.50
N TYR A 145 9.56 14.08 -9.91
CA TYR A 145 10.12 12.97 -10.66
C TYR A 145 9.45 12.88 -12.04
N PRO A 146 10.16 13.26 -13.12
CA PRO A 146 9.66 13.05 -14.48
C PRO A 146 9.53 11.56 -14.77
N VAL A 147 8.32 11.08 -15.03
CA VAL A 147 8.07 9.67 -15.39
C VAL A 147 8.17 9.55 -16.91
N GLU A 148 9.09 8.70 -17.36
CA GLU A 148 9.33 8.46 -18.78
C GLU A 148 8.68 7.16 -19.22
N LYS A 149 8.13 7.17 -20.44
CA LYS A 149 7.68 5.96 -21.14
C LYS A 149 8.07 6.08 -22.61
N ASP A 150 8.73 5.05 -23.13
CA ASP A 150 9.15 4.96 -24.54
C ASP A 150 9.99 6.17 -25.00
N GLY A 151 10.89 6.69 -24.14
CA GLY A 151 11.74 7.83 -24.44
C GLY A 151 11.07 9.21 -24.28
N ALA A 152 9.80 9.26 -23.90
CA ALA A 152 9.03 10.49 -23.77
C ALA A 152 8.54 10.73 -22.34
N LEU A 153 8.49 12.00 -21.94
CA LEU A 153 7.85 12.42 -20.70
C LEU A 153 6.37 12.03 -20.74
N LYS A 154 5.95 11.18 -19.80
CA LYS A 154 4.56 10.73 -19.69
C LYS A 154 3.77 11.52 -18.67
N GLU A 155 4.34 11.73 -17.49
CA GLU A 155 3.77 12.51 -16.40
C GLU A 155 4.87 12.97 -15.44
N VAL A 156 4.55 13.89 -14.53
CA VAL A 156 5.46 14.32 -13.46
C VAL A 156 4.87 13.89 -12.13
N ALA A 157 5.59 13.04 -11.42
CA ALA A 157 5.21 12.61 -10.08
C ALA A 157 5.73 13.60 -9.04
N TYR A 158 4.91 13.89 -8.03
CA TYR A 158 5.27 14.67 -6.86
C TYR A 158 5.11 13.76 -5.65
N TYR A 159 6.21 13.33 -5.05
CA TYR A 159 6.16 12.25 -4.06
C TYR A 159 7.07 12.53 -2.86
N SER A 160 6.60 12.19 -1.66
CA SER A 160 7.40 12.21 -0.44
C SER A 160 7.78 10.77 -0.08
N SER A 161 9.07 10.49 -0.01
CA SER A 161 9.55 9.23 0.56
C SER A 161 9.32 9.20 2.06
N ALA A 162 9.02 8.03 2.64
CA ALA A 162 9.06 7.88 4.09
C ALA A 162 10.53 7.96 4.55
N HIS A 163 10.89 9.14 5.06
CA HIS A 163 12.22 9.43 5.59
C HIS A 163 12.17 9.44 7.13
N PRO A 164 13.16 8.86 7.84
CA PRO A 164 13.15 8.86 9.31
C PRO A 164 12.98 10.25 9.93
N ALA A 165 13.51 11.29 9.29
CA ALA A 165 13.39 12.67 9.78
C ALA A 165 11.95 13.24 9.72
N ILE A 166 11.07 12.74 8.83
CA ILE A 166 9.62 13.09 8.85
C ILE A 166 8.78 12.06 9.60
N HIS A 167 9.37 11.08 10.28
CA HIS A 167 8.60 10.05 10.98
C HIS A 167 7.99 10.59 12.29
N SER A 168 6.71 10.32 12.54
CA SER A 168 6.07 10.60 13.84
C SER A 168 4.85 9.69 14.08
N PRO A 169 4.51 9.37 15.35
CA PRO A 169 3.30 8.62 15.67
C PRO A 169 2.02 9.24 15.09
N ALA A 170 1.97 10.57 15.02
CA ALA A 170 0.85 11.30 14.44
C ALA A 170 0.68 11.01 12.93
N LEU A 171 1.79 10.93 12.19
CA LEU A 171 1.77 10.60 10.76
C LEU A 171 1.39 9.13 10.55
N VAL A 172 1.96 8.21 11.33
CA VAL A 172 1.56 6.79 11.29
C VAL A 172 0.06 6.64 11.53
N SER A 173 -0.46 7.25 12.60
CA SER A 173 -1.90 7.24 12.91
C SER A 173 -2.74 7.86 11.80
N SER A 174 -2.29 8.96 11.20
CA SER A 174 -2.97 9.60 10.06
C SER A 174 -3.03 8.69 8.84
N GLY A 175 -1.93 7.96 8.57
CA GLY A 175 -1.83 6.96 7.51
C GLY A 175 -2.80 5.80 7.69
N GLY A 176 -2.84 5.20 8.88
CA GLY A 176 -3.81 4.15 9.20
C GLY A 176 -5.25 4.62 9.02
N LYS A 177 -5.58 5.83 9.54
CA LYS A 177 -6.90 6.44 9.34
C LYS A 177 -7.23 6.69 7.87
N TYR A 178 -6.24 7.02 7.05
CA TYR A 178 -6.42 7.19 5.62
C TYR A 178 -6.82 5.86 4.96
N VAL A 179 -6.10 4.77 5.23
CA VAL A 179 -6.39 3.43 4.69
C VAL A 179 -7.80 3.00 5.12
N ARG A 180 -8.08 3.04 6.43
CA ARG A 180 -9.38 2.66 7.00
C ARG A 180 -10.54 3.42 6.36
N ARG A 181 -10.47 4.75 6.34
CA ARG A 181 -11.51 5.59 5.75
C ARG A 181 -11.70 5.32 4.26
N SER A 182 -10.62 5.03 3.53
CA SER A 182 -10.71 4.74 2.09
C SER A 182 -11.44 3.43 1.82
N LEU A 183 -11.20 2.42 2.65
CA LEU A 183 -11.91 1.14 2.65
C LEU A 183 -13.38 1.29 3.05
N ASP A 184 -13.68 2.00 4.14
CA ASP A 184 -15.05 2.27 4.58
C ASP A 184 -15.84 3.01 3.47
N ASN A 185 -15.20 3.99 2.82
CA ASN A 185 -15.80 4.71 1.69
C ASN A 185 -16.04 3.78 0.48
N ALA A 186 -15.11 2.88 0.17
CA ALA A 186 -15.28 1.89 -0.90
C ALA A 186 -16.44 0.93 -0.59
N ALA A 187 -16.50 0.39 0.62
CA ALA A 187 -17.60 -0.46 1.07
C ALA A 187 -18.95 0.27 1.01
N ALA A 188 -19.01 1.53 1.43
CA ALA A 188 -20.22 2.35 1.34
C ALA A 188 -20.66 2.60 -0.11
N ARG A 189 -19.73 2.90 -1.02
CA ARG A 189 -20.02 3.04 -2.46
C ARG A 189 -20.54 1.74 -3.07
N LEU A 190 -19.97 0.59 -2.70
CA LEU A 190 -20.45 -0.73 -3.11
C LEU A 190 -21.86 -1.00 -2.57
N ALA A 191 -22.11 -0.70 -1.30
CA ALA A 191 -23.42 -0.88 -0.67
C ALA A 191 -24.51 -0.04 -1.37
N ALA A 192 -24.21 1.20 -1.74
CA ALA A 192 -25.10 2.06 -2.53
C ALA A 192 -25.45 1.47 -3.91
N LYS A 193 -24.60 0.57 -4.43
CA LYS A 193 -24.81 -0.19 -5.69
C LYS A 193 -25.35 -1.60 -5.44
N GLY A 194 -25.85 -1.89 -4.24
CA GLY A 194 -26.42 -3.18 -3.85
C GLY A 194 -25.40 -4.29 -3.59
N LYS A 195 -24.11 -3.97 -3.47
CA LYS A 195 -23.04 -4.93 -3.15
C LYS A 195 -22.65 -4.76 -1.68
N LYS A 196 -23.12 -5.68 -0.83
CA LYS A 196 -22.77 -5.68 0.60
C LYS A 196 -21.42 -6.34 0.82
N ILE A 197 -20.58 -5.72 1.65
CA ILE A 197 -19.28 -6.24 2.07
C ILE A 197 -19.32 -6.45 3.58
N SER A 198 -18.87 -7.61 4.05
CA SER A 198 -18.77 -7.88 5.49
C SER A 198 -17.73 -6.98 6.16
N PRO A 199 -17.99 -6.42 7.37
CA PRO A 199 -16.99 -5.68 8.13
C PRO A 199 -15.68 -6.46 8.34
N ASP A 200 -15.75 -7.76 8.62
CA ASP A 200 -14.55 -8.59 8.82
C ASP A 200 -13.67 -8.64 7.55
N ILE A 201 -14.29 -8.57 6.36
CA ILE A 201 -13.54 -8.52 5.10
C ILE A 201 -12.85 -7.17 4.93
N VAL A 202 -13.49 -6.09 5.39
CA VAL A 202 -12.89 -4.75 5.41
C VAL A 202 -11.68 -4.74 6.34
N ASP A 203 -11.78 -5.38 7.51
CA ASP A 203 -10.70 -5.46 8.48
C ASP A 203 -9.50 -6.23 7.91
N VAL A 204 -9.73 -7.38 7.27
CA VAL A 204 -8.68 -8.13 6.58
C VAL A 204 -8.06 -7.29 5.46
N ALA A 205 -8.89 -6.65 4.63
CA ALA A 205 -8.42 -5.84 3.50
C ALA A 205 -7.51 -4.68 3.94
N GLU A 206 -7.79 -4.08 5.10
CA GLU A 206 -6.94 -3.06 5.71
C GLU A 206 -5.52 -3.57 5.96
N ARG A 207 -5.37 -4.78 6.50
CA ARG A 207 -4.05 -5.39 6.74
C ARG A 207 -3.36 -5.71 5.43
N LEU A 208 -4.09 -6.24 4.45
CA LEU A 208 -3.51 -6.56 3.14
C LEU A 208 -2.94 -5.32 2.44
N CYS A 209 -3.53 -4.13 2.60
CA CYS A 209 -2.96 -2.88 2.08
C CYS A 209 -1.55 -2.55 2.65
N VAL A 210 -1.15 -3.17 3.76
CA VAL A 210 0.19 -3.10 4.35
C VAL A 210 1.03 -4.30 3.95
N VAL A 211 0.46 -5.51 3.96
CA VAL A 211 1.17 -6.73 3.56
C VAL A 211 1.71 -6.59 2.13
N GLU A 212 0.90 -6.10 1.19
CA GLU A 212 1.28 -5.93 -0.23
C GLU A 212 2.49 -5.01 -0.46
N HIS A 213 2.82 -4.16 0.53
CA HIS A 213 3.92 -3.20 0.44
C HIS A 213 5.03 -3.47 1.45
N THR A 214 4.96 -4.59 2.16
CA THR A 214 6.02 -5.06 3.05
C THR A 214 7.03 -5.88 2.25
N ASP A 215 8.27 -5.38 2.13
CA ASP A 215 9.34 -6.13 1.48
C ASP A 215 9.72 -7.37 2.30
N HIS A 216 9.68 -8.56 1.67
CA HIS A 216 9.90 -9.84 2.35
C HIS A 216 11.29 -9.94 2.98
N LYS A 217 12.33 -9.43 2.31
CA LYS A 217 13.70 -9.49 2.84
C LYS A 217 13.85 -8.56 4.03
N ARG A 218 13.32 -7.34 3.93
CA ARG A 218 13.31 -6.38 5.05
C ARG A 218 12.53 -6.93 6.24
N PHE A 219 11.39 -7.58 6.00
CA PHE A 219 10.62 -8.23 7.06
C PHE A 219 11.42 -9.27 7.85
N GLU A 220 12.35 -9.97 7.21
CA GLU A 220 13.22 -10.95 7.87
C GLU A 220 14.41 -10.31 8.61
N THR A 221 14.84 -9.11 8.22
CA THR A 221 16.11 -8.52 8.69
C THR A 221 15.97 -7.22 9.48
N GLU A 222 14.82 -6.56 9.42
CA GLU A 222 14.55 -5.28 10.06
C GLU A 222 13.50 -5.41 11.17
N GLU A 223 13.39 -4.37 12.01
CA GLU A 223 12.35 -4.28 13.02
C GLU A 223 10.98 -4.07 12.33
N ARG A 224 10.01 -4.91 12.68
CA ARG A 224 8.75 -5.05 11.91
C ARG A 224 7.83 -3.84 12.08
N ALA A 225 7.70 -3.31 13.30
CA ALA A 225 6.87 -2.14 13.54
C ALA A 225 7.33 -0.93 12.71
N SER A 226 8.65 -0.74 12.59
CA SER A 226 9.27 0.30 11.77
C SER A 226 8.91 0.17 10.28
N LEU A 227 8.73 -1.05 9.76
CA LEU A 227 8.29 -1.28 8.38
C LEU A 227 6.84 -0.84 8.17
N TYR A 228 5.97 -1.16 9.12
CA TYR A 228 4.55 -0.80 9.05
C TYR A 228 4.36 0.71 9.23
N ASP A 229 5.09 1.30 10.17
CA ASP A 229 5.17 2.73 10.40
C ASP A 229 5.62 3.48 9.13
N GLU A 230 6.63 2.95 8.42
CA GLU A 230 7.07 3.48 7.13
C GLU A 230 5.93 3.47 6.09
N ILE A 231 5.20 2.37 5.97
CA ILE A 231 4.08 2.21 5.02
C ILE A 231 2.93 3.17 5.36
N TYR A 232 2.50 3.23 6.62
CA TYR A 232 1.47 4.18 7.03
C TYR A 232 1.90 5.63 6.86
N THR A 233 3.17 5.94 7.15
CA THR A 233 3.73 7.27 6.90
C THR A 233 3.63 7.63 5.41
N LEU A 234 3.87 6.69 4.48
CA LEU A 234 3.68 6.93 3.05
C LEU A 234 2.21 7.24 2.68
N TYR A 235 1.24 6.57 3.29
CA TYR A 235 -0.19 6.90 3.12
C TYR A 235 -0.51 8.31 3.64
N ALA A 236 0.04 8.71 4.78
CA ALA A 236 -0.19 10.04 5.33
C ALA A 236 0.41 11.15 4.44
N LEU A 237 1.62 10.92 3.89
CA LEU A 237 2.35 11.92 3.13
C LEU A 237 1.84 12.09 1.70
N ASN A 238 1.42 10.99 1.05
CA ASN A 238 1.07 11.00 -0.38
C ASN A 238 -0.43 10.76 -0.63
N SER A 239 -1.19 10.30 0.36
CA SER A 239 -2.65 10.08 0.25
C SER A 239 -3.02 9.26 -1.00
N GLY A 240 -3.85 9.79 -1.90
CA GLY A 240 -4.29 9.08 -3.11
C GLY A 240 -3.17 8.80 -4.12
N ASP A 241 -2.00 9.42 -3.97
CA ASP A 241 -0.84 9.15 -4.81
C ASP A 241 0.05 8.03 -4.26
N THR A 242 -0.19 7.55 -3.03
CA THR A 242 0.61 6.47 -2.42
C THR A 242 0.54 5.20 -3.28
N TYR A 243 1.70 4.66 -3.64
CA TYR A 243 1.84 3.46 -4.49
C TYR A 243 1.22 3.56 -5.90
N ARG A 244 0.85 4.77 -6.37
CA ARG A 244 0.33 5.02 -7.74
C ARG A 244 1.24 4.46 -8.85
N PHE A 245 2.54 4.38 -8.59
CA PHE A 245 3.55 3.88 -9.52
C PHE A 245 4.06 2.47 -9.19
N SER A 246 3.50 1.82 -8.17
CA SER A 246 3.90 0.46 -7.77
C SER A 246 3.36 -0.56 -8.76
N VAL A 247 4.26 -1.30 -9.40
CA VAL A 247 3.92 -2.38 -10.34
C VAL A 247 4.84 -3.58 -10.09
N SER A 248 4.25 -4.75 -9.84
CA SER A 248 5.01 -6.00 -9.68
C SER A 248 5.42 -6.61 -11.02
N SER A 249 6.28 -7.64 -10.98
CA SER A 249 6.67 -8.39 -12.18
C SER A 249 5.49 -9.10 -12.88
N ALA A 250 4.44 -9.43 -12.12
CA ALA A 250 3.19 -9.99 -12.64
C ALA A 250 2.22 -8.91 -13.18
N GLY A 251 2.61 -7.64 -13.14
CA GLY A 251 1.78 -6.51 -13.54
C GLY A 251 0.74 -6.09 -12.49
N ALA A 252 0.87 -6.59 -11.25
CA ALA A 252 -0.01 -6.19 -10.15
C ALA A 252 0.25 -4.73 -9.77
N GLY A 253 -0.80 -3.92 -9.60
CA GLY A 253 -0.68 -2.46 -9.58
C GLY A 253 -1.29 -1.79 -8.35
N GLY A 254 -0.74 -0.63 -7.97
CA GLY A 254 -1.35 0.28 -7.00
C GLY A 254 -1.28 -0.21 -5.55
N MET A 255 -2.12 0.38 -4.70
CA MET A 255 -2.12 0.13 -3.24
C MET A 255 -2.58 -1.29 -2.84
N VAL A 256 -3.31 -1.97 -3.73
CA VAL A 256 -3.89 -3.30 -3.47
C VAL A 256 -3.16 -4.42 -4.22
N GLN A 257 -2.18 -4.07 -5.06
CA GLN A 257 -1.40 -4.98 -5.90
C GLN A 257 -2.27 -6.06 -6.60
N MET A 258 -3.42 -5.66 -7.15
CA MET A 258 -4.28 -6.58 -7.92
C MET A 258 -3.73 -6.76 -9.33
N ILE A 259 -3.75 -7.98 -9.88
CA ILE A 259 -3.31 -8.27 -11.24
C ILE A 259 -4.40 -8.00 -12.30
N PRO A 260 -4.04 -7.71 -13.57
CA PRO A 260 -5.02 -7.36 -14.60
C PRO A 260 -6.12 -8.40 -14.83
N PRO A 261 -5.84 -9.73 -14.89
CA PRO A 261 -6.88 -10.72 -15.11
C PRO A 261 -7.93 -10.76 -13.99
N THR A 262 -7.51 -10.61 -12.73
CA THR A 262 -8.41 -10.58 -11.57
C THR A 262 -9.29 -9.33 -11.61
N TYR A 263 -8.70 -8.18 -11.93
CA TYR A 263 -9.45 -6.92 -12.07
C TYR A 263 -10.52 -7.03 -13.17
N GLU A 264 -10.15 -7.57 -14.33
CA GLU A 264 -11.10 -7.77 -15.42
C GLU A 264 -12.24 -8.72 -15.04
N ALA A 265 -11.94 -9.81 -14.32
CA ALA A 265 -12.97 -10.69 -13.80
C ALA A 265 -13.96 -9.95 -12.88
N MET A 266 -13.48 -9.06 -12.01
CA MET A 266 -14.36 -8.24 -11.17
C MET A 266 -15.24 -7.31 -12.00
N ARG A 267 -14.68 -6.70 -13.05
CA ARG A 267 -15.44 -5.85 -13.97
C ARG A 267 -16.57 -6.62 -14.66
N VAL A 268 -16.27 -7.81 -15.18
CA VAL A 268 -17.24 -8.66 -15.87
C VAL A 268 -18.33 -9.18 -14.93
N MET A 269 -17.98 -9.57 -13.71
CA MET A 269 -18.94 -10.09 -12.72
C MET A 269 -19.78 -8.99 -12.07
N HIS A 270 -19.27 -7.75 -12.02
CA HIS A 270 -19.93 -6.62 -11.36
C HIS A 270 -20.06 -5.40 -12.29
N PRO A 271 -20.70 -5.52 -13.47
CA PRO A 271 -20.76 -4.43 -14.44
C PRO A 271 -21.48 -3.19 -13.90
N SER A 272 -22.45 -3.37 -13.01
CA SER A 272 -23.18 -2.27 -12.36
C SER A 272 -22.34 -1.45 -11.38
N VAL A 273 -21.15 -1.91 -11.00
CA VAL A 273 -20.26 -1.16 -10.09
C VAL A 273 -19.55 -0.01 -10.84
N GLY A 274 -19.36 -0.14 -12.14
CA GLY A 274 -18.70 0.90 -12.95
C GLY A 274 -17.21 1.05 -12.66
N LEU A 275 -16.52 -0.06 -12.39
CA LEU A 275 -15.06 -0.10 -12.27
C LEU A 275 -14.40 0.42 -13.56
N ASN A 276 -13.32 1.20 -13.42
CA ASN A 276 -12.60 1.85 -14.50
C ASN A 276 -12.17 0.85 -15.61
N PRO A 277 -12.48 1.11 -16.89
CA PRO A 277 -12.11 0.19 -17.97
C PRO A 277 -10.61 0.09 -18.23
N ASN A 278 -9.83 1.09 -17.83
CA ASN A 278 -8.39 1.06 -17.91
C ASN A 278 -7.83 0.56 -16.57
N PHE A 279 -7.25 -0.64 -16.58
CA PHE A 279 -6.64 -1.25 -15.39
C PHE A 279 -5.62 -0.33 -14.70
N VAL A 280 -4.74 0.34 -15.46
CA VAL A 280 -3.70 1.19 -14.88
C VAL A 280 -4.32 2.39 -14.17
N GLU A 281 -5.25 3.10 -14.82
CA GLU A 281 -5.95 4.22 -14.18
C GLU A 281 -6.81 3.75 -12.99
N GLY A 282 -7.41 2.55 -13.11
CA GLY A 282 -8.20 1.94 -12.04
C GLY A 282 -7.38 1.58 -10.81
N MET A 283 -6.18 1.01 -10.97
CA MET A 283 -5.31 0.68 -9.83
C MET A 283 -4.61 1.90 -9.24
N ARG A 284 -4.49 2.98 -10.01
CA ARG A 284 -3.97 4.28 -9.56
C ARG A 284 -4.98 5.07 -8.73
N ASP A 285 -6.26 4.84 -8.93
CA ASP A 285 -7.33 5.41 -8.12
C ASP A 285 -7.64 4.48 -6.93
N HIS A 286 -7.27 4.89 -5.72
CA HIS A 286 -7.48 4.09 -4.51
C HIS A 286 -8.95 3.72 -4.31
N GLY A 287 -9.88 4.61 -4.66
CA GLY A 287 -11.31 4.34 -4.51
C GLY A 287 -11.77 3.16 -5.38
N ASN A 288 -11.40 3.17 -6.65
CA ASN A 288 -11.68 2.09 -7.60
C ASN A 288 -10.91 0.80 -7.25
N ALA A 289 -9.63 0.92 -6.89
CA ALA A 289 -8.80 -0.22 -6.53
C ALA A 289 -9.37 -0.97 -5.32
N LEU A 290 -9.79 -0.24 -4.28
CA LEU A 290 -10.40 -0.82 -3.09
C LEU A 290 -11.80 -1.38 -3.36
N GLU A 291 -12.61 -0.76 -4.22
CA GLU A 291 -13.89 -1.37 -4.64
C GLU A 291 -13.65 -2.73 -5.33
N ALA A 292 -12.64 -2.84 -6.20
CA ALA A 292 -12.29 -4.10 -6.84
C ALA A 292 -11.75 -5.15 -5.85
N MET A 293 -10.87 -4.74 -4.93
CA MET A 293 -10.35 -5.59 -3.87
C MET A 293 -11.46 -6.18 -3.00
N LEU A 294 -12.37 -5.34 -2.51
CA LEU A 294 -13.46 -5.77 -1.63
C LEU A 294 -14.44 -6.71 -2.36
N LEU A 295 -14.76 -6.45 -3.63
CA LEU A 295 -15.56 -7.36 -4.45
C LEU A 295 -14.88 -8.73 -4.59
N TYR A 296 -13.58 -8.74 -4.89
CA TYR A 296 -12.82 -9.97 -5.03
C TYR A 296 -12.77 -10.76 -3.72
N MET A 297 -12.51 -10.09 -2.59
CA MET A 297 -12.44 -10.75 -1.28
C MET A 297 -13.80 -11.28 -0.82
N GLN A 298 -14.87 -10.49 -0.97
CA GLN A 298 -16.23 -10.97 -0.65
C GLN A 298 -16.63 -12.16 -1.53
N GLY A 299 -16.44 -12.07 -2.85
CA GLY A 299 -16.74 -13.18 -3.75
C GLY A 299 -15.91 -14.43 -3.46
N THR A 300 -14.63 -14.25 -3.11
CA THR A 300 -13.75 -15.34 -2.69
C THR A 300 -14.27 -16.01 -1.42
N TRP A 301 -14.65 -15.23 -0.41
CA TRP A 301 -15.20 -15.77 0.83
C TRP A 301 -16.49 -16.55 0.60
N ASP A 302 -17.41 -15.99 -0.19
CA ASP A 302 -18.69 -16.61 -0.52
C ASP A 302 -18.52 -17.96 -1.25
N VAL A 303 -17.44 -18.11 -2.03
CA VAL A 303 -17.08 -19.38 -2.69
C VAL A 303 -16.45 -20.35 -1.70
N LEU A 304 -15.49 -19.88 -0.89
CA LEU A 304 -14.81 -20.72 0.10
C LEU A 304 -15.78 -21.33 1.10
N LEU A 305 -16.78 -20.57 1.58
CA LEU A 305 -17.78 -21.07 2.53
C LEU A 305 -18.67 -22.20 1.98
N ARG A 306 -18.71 -22.41 0.66
CA ARG A 306 -19.43 -23.55 0.07
C ARG A 306 -18.67 -24.86 0.20
N SER A 307 -17.36 -24.82 0.49
CA SER A 307 -16.54 -26.00 0.70
C SER A 307 -16.76 -26.56 2.11
N GLU A 308 -17.06 -27.86 2.18
CA GLU A 308 -17.10 -28.59 3.46
C GLU A 308 -15.76 -28.55 4.19
N GLN A 309 -14.64 -28.67 3.46
CA GLN A 309 -13.30 -28.63 4.03
C GLN A 309 -13.01 -27.30 4.71
N VAL A 310 -13.46 -26.19 4.10
CA VAL A 310 -13.33 -24.85 4.70
C VAL A 310 -14.21 -24.71 5.93
N ARG A 311 -15.50 -25.09 5.85
CA ARG A 311 -16.40 -25.02 7.02
C ARG A 311 -15.87 -25.83 8.19
N ARG A 312 -15.46 -27.07 7.94
CA ARG A 312 -14.86 -27.94 8.95
C ARG A 312 -13.60 -27.31 9.56
N ALA A 313 -12.72 -26.73 8.75
CA ALA A 313 -11.51 -26.07 9.26
C ALA A 313 -11.80 -24.88 10.19
N LEU A 314 -12.88 -24.12 9.91
CA LEU A 314 -13.32 -23.03 10.77
C LEU A 314 -13.93 -23.56 12.08
N GLU A 315 -14.79 -24.59 12.00
CA GLU A 315 -15.42 -25.22 13.17
C GLU A 315 -14.39 -25.86 14.11
N GLU A 316 -13.41 -26.58 13.53
CA GLU A 316 -12.29 -27.21 14.23
C GLU A 316 -11.21 -26.20 14.64
N LYS A 317 -11.30 -24.94 14.19
CA LYS A 317 -10.33 -23.85 14.42
C LYS A 317 -8.92 -24.15 13.90
N THR A 318 -8.80 -24.98 12.88
CA THR A 318 -7.52 -25.29 12.21
C THR A 318 -7.07 -24.16 11.27
N ALA A 319 -8.04 -23.34 10.82
CA ALA A 319 -7.82 -22.10 10.07
C ALA A 319 -8.82 -21.02 10.51
N THR A 320 -8.45 -19.76 10.35
CA THR A 320 -9.34 -18.61 10.53
C THR A 320 -9.81 -18.03 9.20
N GLN A 321 -10.92 -17.28 9.21
CA GLN A 321 -11.38 -16.54 8.03
C GLN A 321 -10.29 -15.60 7.48
N ALA A 322 -9.61 -14.87 8.37
CA ALA A 322 -8.56 -13.95 8.01
C ALA A 322 -7.40 -14.64 7.26
N GLU A 323 -6.92 -15.78 7.77
CA GLU A 323 -5.84 -16.54 7.12
C GLU A 323 -6.26 -17.08 5.75
N LEU A 324 -7.49 -17.59 5.62
CA LEU A 324 -7.98 -18.11 4.35
C LEU A 324 -8.17 -17.00 3.32
N LEU A 325 -8.65 -15.83 3.74
CA LEU A 325 -8.76 -14.65 2.87
C LEU A 325 -7.38 -14.13 2.46
N ALA A 326 -6.45 -13.96 3.40
CA ALA A 326 -5.09 -13.50 3.11
C ALA A 326 -4.35 -14.49 2.17
N ALA A 327 -4.41 -15.79 2.46
CA ALA A 327 -3.82 -16.81 1.60
C ALA A 327 -4.49 -16.87 0.22
N GLY A 328 -5.81 -16.74 0.17
CA GLY A 328 -6.59 -16.71 -1.08
C GLY A 328 -6.40 -15.43 -1.89
N TYR A 329 -5.99 -14.34 -1.25
CA TYR A 329 -5.67 -13.09 -1.95
C TYR A 329 -4.32 -13.17 -2.67
N ASN A 330 -3.28 -13.64 -1.97
CA ASN A 330 -1.94 -13.81 -2.52
C ASN A 330 -1.83 -15.00 -3.49
N SER A 331 -2.62 -16.06 -3.28
CA SER A 331 -2.58 -17.29 -4.07
C SER A 331 -3.91 -17.58 -4.78
N ASN A 332 -4.07 -18.79 -5.32
CA ASN A 332 -5.34 -19.18 -5.94
C ASN A 332 -6.28 -19.77 -4.88
N PRO A 333 -7.41 -19.10 -4.54
CA PRO A 333 -8.29 -19.53 -3.45
C PRO A 333 -8.92 -20.91 -3.71
N ILE A 334 -9.08 -21.32 -4.97
CA ILE A 334 -9.62 -22.64 -5.35
C ILE A 334 -8.75 -23.79 -4.80
N ARG A 335 -7.47 -23.54 -4.51
CA ARG A 335 -6.56 -24.57 -3.98
C ARG A 335 -6.67 -24.75 -2.46
N LEU A 336 -7.21 -23.77 -1.73
CA LEU A 336 -7.25 -23.79 -0.26
C LEU A 336 -7.99 -25.01 0.32
N PRO A 337 -9.19 -25.40 -0.15
CA PRO A 337 -9.87 -26.60 0.33
C PRO A 337 -9.01 -27.86 0.28
N ARG A 338 -8.22 -28.02 -0.78
CA ARG A 338 -7.33 -29.16 -0.97
C ARG A 338 -6.13 -29.14 -0.03
N TYR A 339 -5.61 -27.96 0.31
CA TYR A 339 -4.55 -27.85 1.32
C TYR A 339 -5.09 -28.21 2.71
N LEU A 340 -6.28 -27.72 3.06
CA LEU A 340 -6.95 -28.05 4.32
C LEU A 340 -7.25 -29.55 4.44
N GLU A 341 -7.79 -30.16 3.38
CA GLU A 341 -8.08 -31.59 3.34
C GLU A 341 -6.84 -32.45 3.60
N ARG A 342 -5.70 -32.06 3.02
CA ARG A 342 -4.46 -32.84 3.07
C ARG A 342 -3.64 -32.59 4.31
N GLY A 343 -3.64 -31.34 4.81
CA GLY A 343 -2.75 -30.91 5.87
C GLY A 343 -3.41 -30.83 7.24
N GLY A 344 -4.75 -30.72 7.33
CA GLY A 344 -5.40 -30.42 8.60
C GLY A 344 -4.78 -29.17 9.23
N ASP A 345 -4.30 -29.28 10.47
CA ASP A 345 -3.58 -28.22 11.19
C ASP A 345 -2.33 -27.72 10.45
N ASP A 346 -1.65 -28.62 9.73
CA ASP A 346 -0.41 -28.35 9.01
C ASP A 346 -0.62 -27.85 7.57
N TRP A 347 -1.84 -27.47 7.18
CA TRP A 347 -2.14 -27.02 5.80
C TRP A 347 -1.24 -25.87 5.33
N ARG A 348 -0.81 -25.00 6.26
CA ARG A 348 0.12 -23.88 6.01
C ARG A 348 1.48 -24.36 5.50
N THR A 349 1.87 -25.61 5.72
CA THR A 349 3.12 -26.18 5.18
C THR A 349 3.01 -26.51 3.68
N LEU A 350 1.79 -26.68 3.17
CA LEU A 350 1.51 -27.12 1.80
C LEU A 350 1.27 -25.98 0.81
N ILE A 351 1.04 -24.76 1.29
CA ILE A 351 0.86 -23.58 0.44
C ILE A 351 2.22 -23.10 -0.13
N PRO A 352 2.24 -22.27 -1.20
CA PRO A 352 3.49 -21.72 -1.74
C PRO A 352 4.29 -20.93 -0.70
N GLU A 353 5.63 -20.95 -0.81
CA GLU A 353 6.53 -20.24 0.12
C GLU A 353 6.24 -18.74 0.22
N GLU A 354 5.91 -18.11 -0.91
CA GLU A 354 5.53 -16.70 -0.93
C GLU A 354 4.28 -16.45 -0.09
N THR A 355 3.27 -17.31 -0.19
CA THR A 355 2.04 -17.23 0.60
C THR A 355 2.30 -17.52 2.08
N LYS A 356 3.25 -18.40 2.42
CA LYS A 356 3.69 -18.58 3.82
C LYS A 356 4.28 -17.30 4.39
N MET A 357 5.15 -16.63 3.63
CA MET A 357 5.70 -15.33 4.03
C MET A 357 4.59 -14.30 4.20
N TYR A 358 3.65 -14.25 3.25
CA TYR A 358 2.49 -13.37 3.29
C TYR A 358 1.66 -13.54 4.58
N LEU A 359 1.37 -14.79 4.97
CA LEU A 359 0.68 -15.09 6.23
C LEU A 359 1.50 -14.74 7.47
N ARG A 360 2.83 -14.89 7.43
CA ARG A 360 3.71 -14.46 8.54
C ARG A 360 3.66 -12.96 8.73
N ILE A 361 3.68 -12.18 7.65
CA ILE A 361 3.57 -10.71 7.70
C ILE A 361 2.20 -10.31 8.23
N TYR A 362 1.13 -10.94 7.72
CA TYR A 362 -0.23 -10.69 8.19
C TYR A 362 -0.35 -10.93 9.70
N ALA A 363 0.07 -12.10 10.18
CA ALA A 363 0.00 -12.46 11.59
C ALA A 363 0.81 -11.51 12.49
N SER A 364 1.96 -11.01 12.02
CA SER A 364 2.73 -10.04 12.80
C SER A 364 2.10 -8.65 12.86
N ILE A 365 1.31 -8.25 11.86
CA ILE A 365 0.54 -7.00 11.94
C ILE A 365 -0.55 -7.14 13.01
N GLU A 366 -1.29 -8.26 13.00
CA GLU A 366 -2.35 -8.50 14.00
C GLU A 366 -1.81 -8.48 15.43
N SER A 367 -0.64 -9.09 15.66
CA SER A 367 0.00 -9.09 16.99
C SER A 367 0.44 -7.72 17.52
N LEU A 368 0.39 -6.67 16.70
CA LEU A 368 0.69 -5.29 17.09
C LEU A 368 -0.56 -4.42 17.27
N VAL A 369 -1.73 -4.92 16.84
CA VAL A 369 -3.02 -4.25 16.98
C VAL A 369 -3.76 -4.72 18.24
N ASP A 370 -3.51 -5.96 18.66
CA ASP A 370 -3.92 -6.52 19.96
C ASP A 370 -2.97 -6.09 21.10
#